data_AF-A0A352QPQ4-F1
#
_entry.id   AF-A0A352QPQ4-F1
#
_cell.length_a   1.000
_cell.length_b   1.000
_cell.length_c   1.000
_cell.angle_alpha   90.00
_cell.angle_beta   90.00
_cell.angle_gamma   90.00
#
_symmetry.space_group_name_H-M   'P 1'
#
loop_
_entity.id
_entity.type
_entity.pdbx_description
1 polymer ?
#
loop_
_entity_poly.entity_id
_entity_poly.type
_entity_poly.pdbx_seq_one_letter_code
_entity_poly.pdbx_strand_id
1 'polypeptide(L)'
;PHKVNPIDFENAEGNFGLANALLSHFSEKLPISRWQRDLTDSTVLRALGTAFGHSLIALDALMRGLGKLSANPERLAADLDAAWEVLAEPVQTVMRRHGLPNPYEQLKALTRGQGITAESMRAFIEGLDLPADAKARLLALTPASYVGHAASLARDV
;
A
#
# COMPACT_ATOMS: atom_id res chain seq x y z
N PRO A 1 8.03 -25.52 -10.16
CA PRO A 1 7.52 -24.84 -8.95
C PRO A 1 6.02 -25.14 -8.76
N HIS A 2 5.63 -25.71 -7.62
CA HIS A 2 4.22 -25.94 -7.32
C HIS A 2 3.55 -24.60 -6.97
N LYS A 3 2.38 -24.35 -7.55
CA LYS A 3 1.57 -23.16 -7.27
C LYS A 3 1.16 -23.19 -5.79
N VAL A 4 1.60 -22.21 -5.00
CA VAL A 4 1.15 -22.00 -3.62
C VAL A 4 0.04 -20.97 -3.67
N ASN A 5 -1.18 -21.36 -3.29
CA ASN A 5 -2.34 -20.47 -3.27
C ASN A 5 -2.47 -19.80 -1.89
N PRO A 6 -2.87 -18.52 -1.81
CA PRO A 6 -3.02 -17.78 -0.55
C PRO A 6 -4.34 -18.13 0.19
N ILE A 7 -4.65 -19.43 0.33
CA ILE A 7 -5.96 -19.92 0.78
C ILE A 7 -6.36 -19.46 2.19
N ASP A 8 -5.40 -19.24 3.09
CA ASP A 8 -5.68 -18.76 4.44
C ASP A 8 -6.18 -17.30 4.41
N PHE A 9 -5.63 -16.47 3.51
CA PHE A 9 -6.07 -15.09 3.33
C PHE A 9 -7.44 -15.04 2.66
N GLU A 10 -7.67 -15.87 1.63
CA GLU A 10 -8.98 -15.97 0.95
C GLU A 10 -10.09 -16.42 1.92
N ASN A 11 -9.78 -17.36 2.83
CA ASN A 11 -10.70 -17.80 3.88
C ASN A 11 -10.97 -16.71 4.92
N ALA A 12 -9.93 -15.98 5.33
CA ALA A 12 -10.08 -14.86 6.26
C ALA A 12 -10.96 -13.75 5.67
N GLU A 13 -10.72 -13.37 4.41
CA GLU A 13 -11.50 -12.37 3.68
C GLU A 13 -13.00 -12.72 3.65
N GLY A 14 -13.33 -13.97 3.26
CA GLY A 14 -14.72 -14.42 3.22
C GLY A 14 -15.42 -14.38 4.59
N ASN A 15 -14.74 -14.81 5.65
CA ASN A 15 -15.31 -14.82 6.99
C ASN A 15 -15.43 -13.41 7.60
N PHE A 16 -14.48 -12.50 7.34
CA PHE A 16 -14.65 -11.10 7.73
C PHE A 16 -15.85 -10.45 7.04
N GLY A 17 -16.10 -10.78 5.77
CA GLY A 17 -17.31 -10.35 5.06
C GLY A 17 -18.60 -10.81 5.73
N LEU A 18 -18.70 -12.09 6.09
CA LEU A 18 -19.86 -12.65 6.80
C LEU A 18 -20.04 -12.02 8.20
N ALA A 19 -18.96 -11.86 8.94
CA ALA A 19 -18.99 -11.21 10.25
C ALA A 19 -19.50 -9.77 10.13
N ASN A 20 -18.97 -8.99 9.20
CA ASN A 20 -19.39 -7.60 8.97
C ASN A 20 -20.85 -7.51 8.54
N ALA A 21 -21.33 -8.40 7.67
CA ALA A 21 -22.75 -8.40 7.26
C ALA A 21 -23.70 -8.57 8.46
N LEU A 22 -23.37 -9.49 9.37
CA LEU A 22 -24.15 -9.69 10.60
C LEU A 22 -24.01 -8.51 11.57
N LEU A 23 -22.79 -8.03 11.81
CA LEU A 23 -22.54 -6.91 12.72
C LEU A 23 -23.20 -5.61 12.25
N SER A 24 -23.19 -5.34 10.94
CA SER A 24 -23.92 -4.21 10.34
C SER A 24 -25.43 -4.38 10.51
N HIS A 25 -25.97 -5.57 10.23
CA HIS A 25 -27.40 -5.81 10.48
C HIS A 25 -27.77 -5.59 11.95
N PHE A 26 -26.93 -6.01 12.89
CA PHE A 26 -27.16 -5.80 14.33
C PHE A 26 -27.13 -4.32 14.70
N SER A 27 -26.19 -3.54 14.18
CA SER A 27 -26.07 -2.10 14.47
C SER A 27 -27.27 -1.31 13.94
N GLU A 28 -27.85 -1.73 12.82
CA GLU A 28 -29.05 -1.11 12.24
C GLU A 28 -30.33 -1.56 12.95
N LYS A 29 -30.47 -2.86 13.23
CA LYS A 29 -31.74 -3.43 13.72
C LYS A 29 -31.93 -3.28 15.23
N LEU A 30 -30.88 -3.46 16.04
CA LEU A 30 -31.03 -3.57 17.50
C LEU A 30 -31.41 -2.26 18.19
N PRO A 31 -30.97 -1.07 17.73
CA PRO A 31 -31.37 0.20 18.34
C PRO A 31 -32.85 0.58 18.14
N ILE A 32 -33.58 -0.10 17.24
CA ILE A 32 -34.96 0.24 16.91
C ILE A 32 -35.91 -0.82 17.50
N SER A 33 -36.80 -0.38 18.39
CA SER A 33 -37.86 -1.19 19.00
C SER A 33 -39.12 -0.33 19.19
N ARG A 34 -40.29 -0.84 18.80
CA ARG A 34 -41.54 -0.03 18.83
C ARG A 34 -42.05 0.21 20.26
N TRP A 35 -42.39 1.46 20.57
CA TRP A 35 -42.90 1.92 21.88
C TRP A 35 -42.00 1.52 23.06
N GLN A 36 -42.52 0.86 24.10
CA GLN A 36 -41.71 0.45 25.26
C GLN A 36 -40.79 -0.74 24.94
N ARG A 37 -41.19 -1.61 23.99
CA ARG A 37 -40.38 -2.61 23.27
C ARG A 37 -41.28 -3.48 22.38
N ASP A 38 -40.74 -3.95 21.26
CA ASP A 38 -41.17 -5.18 20.57
C ASP A 38 -40.16 -6.32 20.81
N LEU A 39 -40.50 -7.55 20.40
CA LEU A 39 -39.73 -8.77 20.70
C LEU A 39 -38.84 -9.25 19.54
N THR A 40 -38.67 -8.43 18.48
CA THR A 40 -37.88 -8.82 17.29
C THR A 40 -36.39 -8.92 17.57
N ASP A 41 -35.89 -8.21 18.58
CA ASP A 41 -34.53 -8.25 19.07
C ASP A 41 -34.14 -9.60 19.69
N SER A 42 -35.09 -10.27 20.35
CA SER A 42 -34.85 -11.55 21.05
C SER A 42 -34.28 -12.65 20.15
N THR A 43 -34.74 -12.77 18.90
CA THR A 43 -34.17 -13.74 17.95
C THR A 43 -32.83 -13.27 17.37
N VAL A 44 -32.67 -11.97 17.12
CA VAL A 44 -31.44 -11.41 16.56
C VAL A 44 -30.28 -11.46 17.54
N LEU A 45 -30.52 -11.21 18.83
CA LEU A 45 -29.51 -11.30 19.88
C LEU A 45 -28.93 -12.72 20.03
N ARG A 46 -29.66 -13.77 19.62
CA ARG A 46 -29.14 -15.16 19.61
C ARG A 46 -28.10 -15.39 18.51
N ALA A 47 -28.06 -14.54 17.49
CA ALA A 47 -27.09 -14.62 16.40
C ALA A 47 -25.77 -13.87 16.69
N LEU A 48 -25.65 -13.19 17.84
CA LEU A 48 -24.41 -12.49 18.22
C LEU A 48 -23.19 -13.42 18.16
N GLY A 49 -23.32 -14.64 18.71
CA GLY A 49 -22.26 -15.64 18.70
C GLY A 49 -21.82 -16.05 17.29
N THR A 50 -22.74 -16.08 16.32
CA THR A 50 -22.42 -16.41 14.93
C THR A 50 -21.52 -15.37 14.28
N ALA A 51 -21.78 -14.09 14.51
CA ALA A 51 -20.93 -13.00 14.00
C ALA A 51 -19.51 -13.09 14.56
N PHE A 52 -19.38 -13.25 15.88
CA PHE A 52 -18.06 -13.43 16.51
C PHE A 52 -17.39 -14.74 16.10
N GLY A 53 -18.15 -15.81 15.85
CA GLY A 53 -17.63 -17.07 15.32
C GLY A 53 -16.93 -16.89 13.97
N HIS A 54 -17.55 -16.16 13.04
CA HIS A 54 -16.92 -15.82 11.77
C HIS A 54 -15.67 -14.93 11.97
N SER A 55 -15.72 -13.93 12.84
CA SER A 55 -14.54 -13.12 13.15
C SER A 55 -13.38 -13.96 13.70
N LEU A 56 -13.66 -14.91 14.58
CA LEU A 56 -12.63 -15.78 15.16
C LEU A 56 -12.00 -16.69 14.11
N ILE A 57 -12.80 -17.32 13.25
CA ILE A 57 -12.30 -18.14 12.14
C ILE A 57 -11.43 -17.29 11.20
N ALA A 58 -11.86 -16.06 10.90
CA ALA A 58 -11.11 -15.16 10.04
C ALA A 58 -9.76 -14.78 10.63
N LEU A 59 -9.72 -14.42 11.92
CA LEU A 59 -8.49 -14.07 12.63
C LEU A 59 -7.51 -15.25 12.71
N ASP A 60 -8.01 -16.44 13.01
CA ASP A 60 -7.21 -17.66 13.08
C ASP A 60 -6.63 -18.05 11.71
N ALA A 61 -7.43 -17.94 10.63
CA ALA A 61 -6.94 -18.11 9.27
C ALA A 61 -5.90 -17.04 8.89
N LEU A 62 -6.15 -15.77 9.19
CA LEU A 62 -5.22 -14.67 8.94
C LEU A 62 -3.88 -14.91 9.65
N MET A 63 -3.90 -15.30 10.93
CA MET A 63 -2.69 -15.61 11.70
C MET A 63 -1.89 -16.76 11.07
N ARG A 64 -2.55 -17.83 10.62
CA ARG A 64 -1.89 -18.90 9.86
C ARG A 64 -1.27 -18.40 8.56
N GLY A 65 -1.99 -17.57 7.81
CA GLY A 65 -1.51 -16.97 6.57
C GLY A 65 -0.25 -16.14 6.79
N LEU A 66 -0.28 -15.25 7.79
CA LEU A 66 0.86 -14.42 8.18
C LEU A 66 2.07 -15.26 8.61
N GLY A 67 1.85 -16.35 9.35
CA GLY A 67 2.92 -17.27 9.76
C GLY A 67 3.59 -18.04 8.61
N LYS A 68 2.99 -18.03 7.42
CA LYS A 68 3.54 -18.69 6.20
C LYS A 68 4.30 -17.71 5.30
N LEU A 69 4.26 -16.41 5.57
CA LEU A 69 4.89 -15.41 4.71
C LEU A 69 6.41 -15.44 4.84
N SER A 70 7.09 -15.35 3.71
CA SER A 70 8.50 -15.00 3.61
C SER A 70 8.66 -13.95 2.53
N ALA A 71 9.45 -12.91 2.81
CA ALA A 71 9.77 -11.92 1.80
C ALA A 71 10.63 -12.56 0.68
N ASN A 72 10.53 -12.00 -0.53
CA ASN A 72 11.43 -12.31 -1.65
C ASN A 72 12.22 -11.03 -2.02
N PRO A 73 13.35 -10.76 -1.32
CA PRO A 73 14.11 -9.53 -1.52
C PRO A 73 14.67 -9.38 -2.95
N GLU A 74 15.05 -10.49 -3.58
CA GLU A 74 15.59 -10.48 -4.94
C GLU A 74 14.53 -10.01 -5.95
N ARG A 75 13.30 -10.51 -5.83
CA ARG A 75 12.19 -10.08 -6.69
C ARG A 75 11.86 -8.60 -6.46
N LEU A 76 11.79 -8.17 -5.20
CA LEU A 76 11.53 -6.78 -4.85
C LEU A 76 12.61 -5.84 -5.40
N ALA A 77 13.88 -6.22 -5.27
CA ALA A 77 15.01 -5.45 -5.79
C ALA A 77 14.97 -5.36 -7.32
N ALA A 78 14.63 -6.45 -8.01
CA ALA A 78 14.49 -6.46 -9.47
C ALA A 78 13.33 -5.56 -9.95
N ASP A 79 12.19 -5.59 -9.25
CA ASP A 79 11.05 -4.72 -9.59
C ASP A 79 11.39 -3.24 -9.36
N LEU A 80 12.16 -2.92 -8.30
CA LEU A 80 12.64 -1.56 -8.03
C LEU A 80 13.67 -1.08 -9.06
N ASP A 81 14.62 -1.93 -9.43
CA ASP A 81 15.65 -1.58 -10.42
C ASP A 81 15.08 -1.38 -11.82
N ALA A 82 13.92 -1.98 -12.11
CA ALA A 82 13.20 -1.77 -13.37
C ALA A 82 12.32 -0.50 -13.39
N ALA A 83 12.14 0.19 -12.26
CA ALA A 83 11.16 1.27 -12.09
C ALA A 83 11.81 2.64 -11.81
N TRP A 84 12.75 3.09 -12.65
CA TRP A 84 13.46 4.36 -12.47
C TRP A 84 12.59 5.60 -12.61
N GLU A 85 11.42 5.47 -13.23
CA GLU A 85 10.43 6.54 -13.34
C GLU A 85 9.93 7.05 -11.99
N VAL A 86 10.03 6.27 -10.90
CA VAL A 86 9.63 6.73 -9.56
C VAL A 86 10.51 7.87 -9.04
N LEU A 87 11.73 8.02 -9.58
CA LEU A 87 12.62 9.14 -9.23
C LEU A 87 12.23 10.45 -9.94
N ALA A 88 11.21 10.44 -10.80
CA ALA A 88 10.66 11.63 -11.44
C ALA A 88 10.26 12.71 -10.43
N GLU A 89 9.52 12.32 -9.40
CA GLU A 89 9.00 13.23 -8.38
C GLU A 89 10.13 13.91 -7.57
N PRO A 90 11.10 13.20 -6.95
CA PRO A 90 12.15 13.86 -6.19
C PRO A 90 13.00 14.80 -7.04
N VAL A 91 13.26 14.45 -8.31
CA VAL A 91 13.97 15.34 -9.25
C VAL A 91 13.15 16.61 -9.49
N GLN A 92 11.86 16.50 -9.80
CA GLN A 92 10.99 17.67 -9.98
C GLN A 92 10.90 18.53 -8.72
N THR A 93 10.84 17.92 -7.53
CA THR A 93 10.78 18.64 -6.26
C THR A 93 12.07 19.44 -6.02
N VAL A 94 13.24 18.88 -6.33
CA VAL A 94 14.52 19.60 -6.25
C VAL A 94 14.59 20.72 -7.29
N MET A 95 14.15 20.48 -8.53
CA MET A 95 14.06 21.51 -9.56
C MET A 95 13.19 22.70 -9.09
N ARG A 96 12.02 22.43 -8.51
CA ARG A 96 11.12 23.46 -7.94
C ARG A 96 11.79 24.23 -6.82
N ARG A 97 12.49 23.53 -5.91
CA ARG A 97 13.23 24.15 -4.79
C ARG A 97 14.28 25.16 -5.27
N HIS A 98 14.91 24.89 -6.40
CA HIS A 98 15.93 25.77 -7.00
C HIS A 98 15.38 26.72 -8.08
N GLY A 99 14.06 26.78 -8.27
CA GLY A 99 13.42 27.75 -9.17
C GLY A 99 13.54 27.44 -10.66
N LEU A 100 13.82 26.19 -11.05
CA LEU A 100 13.87 25.81 -12.47
C LEU A 100 12.46 25.88 -13.09
N PRO A 101 12.33 26.43 -14.31
CA PRO A 101 11.03 26.60 -14.95
C PRO A 101 10.48 25.26 -15.47
N ASN A 102 9.16 25.09 -15.42
CA ASN A 102 8.44 23.95 -16.00
C ASN A 102 9.00 22.54 -15.68
N PRO A 103 9.30 22.17 -14.42
CA PRO A 103 9.94 20.87 -14.11
C PRO A 103 9.17 19.64 -14.62
N TYR A 104 7.84 19.71 -14.57
CA TYR A 104 6.97 18.63 -15.05
C TYR A 104 7.12 18.40 -16.56
N GLU A 105 7.10 19.47 -17.36
CA GLU A 105 7.21 19.37 -18.82
C GLU A 105 8.62 18.94 -19.26
N GLN A 106 9.66 19.40 -18.56
CA GLN A 106 11.03 18.95 -18.81
C GLN A 106 11.18 17.45 -18.58
N LEU A 107 10.55 16.92 -17.52
CA LEU A 107 10.61 15.50 -17.22
C LEU A 107 9.70 14.67 -18.13
N LYS A 108 8.57 15.22 -18.57
CA LYS A 108 7.68 14.60 -19.57
C LYS A 108 8.35 14.49 -20.94
N ALA A 109 9.26 15.41 -21.28
CA ALA A 109 10.07 15.29 -22.48
C ALA A 109 11.02 14.08 -22.42
N LEU A 110 11.53 13.73 -21.24
CA LEU A 110 12.36 12.55 -21.01
C LEU A 110 11.59 11.23 -21.20
N THR A 111 10.31 11.20 -20.86
CA THR A 111 9.44 10.00 -20.95
C THR A 111 8.73 9.84 -22.30
N ARG A 112 8.95 10.75 -23.26
CA ARG A 112 8.16 10.77 -24.49
C ARG A 112 8.56 9.63 -25.43
N GLY A 113 7.83 8.51 -25.32
CA GLY A 113 7.93 7.37 -26.24
C GLY A 113 8.85 6.23 -25.77
N GLN A 114 9.47 6.35 -24.59
CA GLN A 114 10.29 5.29 -23.97
C GLN A 114 10.16 5.32 -22.43
N GLY A 115 10.44 4.19 -21.79
CA GLY A 115 10.56 4.11 -20.33
C GLY A 115 11.81 4.84 -19.83
N ILE A 116 11.77 5.33 -18.59
CA ILE A 116 12.96 5.94 -17.97
C ILE A 116 13.90 4.83 -17.52
N THR A 117 15.17 4.91 -17.92
CA THR A 117 16.22 4.01 -17.45
C THR A 117 17.12 4.74 -16.46
N ALA A 118 17.99 3.98 -15.78
CA ALA A 118 19.03 4.55 -14.92
C ALA A 118 19.88 5.59 -15.67
N GLU A 119 20.29 5.27 -16.89
CA GLU A 119 21.15 6.09 -17.72
C GLU A 119 20.43 7.36 -18.17
N SER A 120 19.18 7.26 -18.63
CA SER A 120 18.43 8.43 -19.08
C SER A 120 18.09 9.38 -17.92
N MET A 121 17.79 8.84 -16.73
CA MET A 121 17.59 9.64 -15.53
C MET A 121 18.88 10.36 -15.11
N ARG A 122 20.03 9.66 -15.09
CA ARG A 122 21.32 10.26 -14.73
C ARG A 122 21.73 11.36 -15.72
N ALA A 123 21.63 11.10 -17.02
CA ALA A 123 21.92 12.08 -18.07
C ALA A 123 21.01 13.32 -17.96
N PHE A 124 19.73 13.12 -17.63
CA PHE A 124 18.82 14.23 -17.38
C PHE A 124 19.28 15.09 -16.20
N ILE A 125 19.60 14.47 -15.06
CA ILE A 125 20.05 15.18 -13.84
C ILE A 125 21.35 15.96 -14.10
N GLU A 126 22.30 15.39 -14.85
CA GLU A 126 23.55 16.05 -15.20
C GLU A 126 23.33 17.33 -16.02
N GLY A 127 22.33 17.32 -16.92
CA GLY A 127 21.97 18.45 -17.76
C GLY A 127 21.20 19.59 -17.07
N LEU A 128 20.73 19.40 -15.83
CA LEU A 128 19.99 20.43 -15.10
C LEU A 128 20.91 21.58 -14.63
N ASP A 129 20.40 22.80 -14.56
CA ASP A 129 21.13 23.92 -13.93
C ASP A 129 20.90 23.92 -12.42
N LEU A 130 21.55 22.99 -11.72
CA LEU A 130 21.44 22.79 -10.27
C LEU A 130 22.81 22.91 -9.58
N PRO A 131 22.87 23.37 -8.32
CA PRO A 131 24.07 23.33 -7.50
C PRO A 131 24.68 21.93 -7.44
N ALA A 132 26.02 21.85 -7.37
CA ALA A 132 26.75 20.59 -7.41
C ALA A 132 26.34 19.60 -6.29
N ASP A 133 26.05 20.11 -5.09
CA ASP A 133 25.58 19.31 -3.96
C ASP A 133 24.17 18.75 -4.21
N ALA A 134 23.27 19.54 -4.79
CA ALA A 134 21.93 19.10 -5.15
C ALA A 134 21.96 18.02 -6.24
N LYS A 135 22.78 18.19 -7.29
CA LYS A 135 23.00 17.16 -8.32
C LYS A 135 23.58 15.89 -7.75
N ALA A 136 24.63 15.98 -6.94
CA ALA A 136 25.28 14.82 -6.33
C ALA A 136 24.28 13.99 -5.50
N ARG A 137 23.41 14.66 -4.75
CA ARG A 137 22.33 13.99 -4.00
C ARG A 137 21.34 13.28 -4.91
N LEU A 138 20.89 13.91 -5.99
CA LEU A 138 19.98 13.29 -6.96
C LEU A 138 20.63 12.10 -7.69
N LEU A 139 21.91 12.20 -8.07
CA LEU A 139 22.66 11.12 -8.73
C LEU A 139 22.96 9.92 -7.83
N ALA A 140 22.93 10.12 -6.51
CA ALA A 140 23.05 9.06 -5.51
C ALA A 140 21.72 8.34 -5.22
N LEU A 141 20.57 8.90 -5.65
CA LEU A 141 19.28 8.25 -5.47
C LEU A 141 19.15 7.02 -6.37
N THR A 142 18.47 6.02 -5.83
CA THR A 142 18.00 4.83 -6.54
C THR A 142 16.54 4.60 -6.13
N PRO A 143 15.73 3.89 -6.92
CA PRO A 143 14.38 3.52 -6.50
C PRO A 143 14.35 2.83 -5.11
N ALA A 144 15.36 1.99 -4.83
CA ALA A 144 15.49 1.30 -3.55
C ALA A 144 15.88 2.21 -2.37
N SER A 145 16.58 3.33 -2.60
CA SER A 145 16.95 4.27 -1.53
C SER A 145 15.93 5.39 -1.32
N TYR A 146 15.04 5.62 -2.29
CA TYR A 146 13.99 6.64 -2.20
C TYR A 146 12.74 6.13 -1.45
N VAL A 147 12.92 5.80 -0.16
CA VAL A 147 11.86 5.27 0.72
C VAL A 147 11.37 6.26 1.78
N GLY A 148 11.89 7.50 1.76
CA GLY A 148 11.56 8.53 2.73
C GLY A 148 11.77 8.06 4.18
N HIS A 149 10.75 8.24 5.02
CA HIS A 149 10.77 7.84 6.44
C HIS A 149 10.22 6.42 6.69
N ALA A 150 9.98 5.61 5.65
CA ALA A 150 9.28 4.32 5.76
C ALA A 150 9.88 3.41 6.83
N ALA A 151 11.20 3.24 6.86
CA ALA A 151 11.86 2.36 7.82
C ALA A 151 11.82 2.87 9.28
N SER A 152 11.81 4.19 9.49
CA SER A 152 11.65 4.77 10.84
C SER A 152 10.23 4.53 11.32
N LEU A 153 9.24 4.97 10.53
CA LEU A 153 7.83 4.85 10.88
C LEU A 153 7.43 3.39 11.12
N ALA A 154 7.95 2.44 10.34
CA ALA A 154 7.68 1.02 10.54
C ALA A 154 8.24 0.44 11.86
N ARG A 155 9.29 1.03 12.41
CA ARG A 155 9.88 0.63 13.71
C ARG A 155 9.22 1.35 14.89
N ASP A 156 8.60 2.49 14.62
CA ASP A 156 8.01 3.37 15.63
C ASP A 156 6.49 3.08 15.86
N VAL A 157 5.95 1.99 15.29
CA VAL A 157 4.54 1.54 15.43
C VAL A 157 4.38 0.49 16.54
#